data_AF-A0A1M6PF91-F1
#
_entry.id   AF-A0A1M6PF91-F1
#
_cell.length_a   1.000
_cell.length_b   1.000
_cell.length_c   1.000
_cell.angle_alpha   90.00
_cell.angle_beta   90.00
_cell.angle_gamma   90.00
#
_symmetry.space_group_name_H-M   'P 1'
#
loop_
_entity.id
_entity.type
_entity.pdbx_description
1 polymer ?
#
loop_
_entity_poly.entity_id
_entity_poly.type
_entity_poly.pdbx_seq_one_letter_code
_entity_poly.pdbx_strand_id
1 'polypeptide(L)'
;MNITDIAHELEADSAMTLSQASVGCSFRISHLNGASCQRLRSMGFCETMEVKKLSNGRTLLCSVCGTKMALNRKLADQILVCPA
;
A
#
# COMPACT_ATOMS: atom_id res chain seq x y z
N MET A 1 -22.01 14.74 -10.67
CA MET A 1 -20.76 13.97 -10.65
C MET A 1 -19.63 14.94 -10.83
N ASN A 2 -18.78 15.11 -9.83
CA ASN A 2 -17.62 16.00 -9.90
C ASN A 2 -16.44 15.27 -10.52
N ILE A 3 -15.54 16.01 -11.19
CA ILE A 3 -14.34 15.46 -11.85
C ILE A 3 -13.42 14.76 -10.84
N THR A 4 -13.40 15.21 -9.59
CA THR A 4 -12.65 14.62 -8.49
C THR A 4 -13.15 13.22 -8.10
N ASP A 5 -14.46 12.95 -8.21
CA ASP A 5 -15.04 11.63 -7.91
C ASP A 5 -14.64 10.61 -8.98
N ILE A 6 -14.63 11.02 -10.25
CA ILE A 6 -14.26 10.16 -11.39
C ILE A 6 -12.77 9.73 -11.29
N ALA A 7 -11.88 10.64 -10.92
CA ALA A 7 -10.46 10.33 -10.73
C ALA A 7 -10.24 9.32 -9.60
N HIS A 8 -10.98 9.47 -8.49
CA HIS A 8 -10.91 8.56 -7.34
C HIS A 8 -11.47 7.16 -7.68
N GLU A 9 -12.53 7.09 -8.49
CA GLU A 9 -13.11 5.83 -8.97
C GLU A 9 -12.19 5.09 -9.97
N LEU A 10 -11.52 5.82 -10.88
CA LEU A 10 -10.55 5.24 -11.82
C LEU A 10 -9.27 4.74 -11.13
N GLU A 11 -8.77 5.46 -10.12
CA GLU A 11 -7.65 5.00 -9.29
C GLU A 11 -8.02 3.75 -8.49
N ALA A 12 -9.27 3.65 -8.03
CA ALA A 12 -9.76 2.47 -7.31
C ALA A 12 -9.82 1.22 -8.20
N ASP A 13 -10.12 1.37 -9.50
CA ASP A 13 -10.13 0.26 -10.47
C ASP A 13 -8.73 -0.32 -10.73
N SER A 14 -7.69 0.43 -10.36
CA SER A 14 -6.28 0.03 -10.46
C SER A 14 -5.68 -0.46 -9.12
N ALA A 15 -6.47 -0.45 -8.05
CA ALA A 15 -5.98 -0.79 -6.72
C ALA A 15 -5.67 -2.29 -6.60
N MET A 16 -4.50 -2.61 -6.07
CA MET A 16 -4.08 -3.98 -5.80
C MET A 16 -3.53 -4.10 -4.38
N THR A 17 -3.44 -5.32 -3.86
CA THR A 17 -2.78 -5.50 -2.56
C THR A 17 -1.28 -5.28 -2.68
N LEU A 18 -0.63 -4.83 -1.61
CA LEU A 18 0.83 -4.72 -1.58
C LEU A 18 1.52 -6.08 -1.78
N SER A 19 0.82 -7.18 -1.46
CA SER A 19 1.33 -8.53 -1.73
C SER A 19 1.38 -8.88 -3.22
N GLN A 20 0.46 -8.35 -4.02
CA GLN A 20 0.37 -8.51 -5.47
C GLN A 20 1.24 -7.52 -6.23
N ALA A 21 1.52 -6.36 -5.63
CA ALA A 21 2.36 -5.32 -6.22
C ALA A 21 3.72 -5.86 -6.71
N SER A 22 4.23 -5.30 -7.81
CA SER A 22 5.52 -5.68 -8.39
C SER A 22 6.70 -5.21 -7.53
N VAL A 23 7.78 -5.98 -7.55
CA VAL A 23 9.04 -5.59 -6.90
C VAL A 23 9.75 -4.53 -7.73
N GLY A 24 10.38 -3.55 -7.08
CA GLY A 24 11.14 -2.49 -7.72
C GLY A 24 10.34 -1.22 -8.00
N CYS A 25 9.01 -1.29 -7.90
CA CYS A 25 8.10 -0.17 -8.15
C CYS A 25 7.67 0.53 -6.86
N SER A 26 7.38 1.83 -6.99
CA SER A 26 6.76 2.67 -5.96
C SER A 26 5.25 2.73 -6.16
N PHE A 27 4.54 2.76 -5.05
CA PHE A 27 3.08 2.80 -5.00
C PHE A 27 2.63 3.75 -3.90
N ARG A 28 1.46 4.35 -4.06
CA ARG A 28 0.78 5.09 -2.99
C ARG A 28 -0.17 4.16 -2.26
N ILE A 29 -0.22 4.25 -0.94
CA ILE A 29 -1.24 3.54 -0.16
C ILE A 29 -2.61 4.12 -0.52
N SER A 30 -3.54 3.30 -1.02
CA SER A 30 -4.91 3.75 -1.30
C SER A 30 -5.84 3.50 -0.12
N HIS A 31 -5.75 2.32 0.50
CA HIS A 31 -6.55 1.98 1.68
C HIS A 31 -5.82 1.01 2.61
N LEU A 32 -6.10 1.15 3.91
CA LEU A 32 -5.65 0.23 4.95
C LEU A 32 -6.85 -0.51 5.53
N ASN A 33 -7.05 -1.76 5.12
CA ASN A 33 -8.22 -2.57 5.47
C ASN A 33 -7.89 -3.59 6.57
N GLY A 34 -8.81 -3.82 7.51
CA GLY A 34 -8.70 -4.89 8.50
C GLY A 34 -7.93 -4.55 9.79
N ALA A 35 -8.12 -5.38 10.81
CA ALA A 35 -7.67 -5.11 12.17
C ALA A 35 -6.15 -5.00 12.32
N SER A 36 -5.38 -5.67 11.44
CA SER A 36 -3.92 -5.64 11.52
C SER A 36 -3.35 -4.27 11.10
N CYS A 37 -4.10 -3.50 10.30
CA CYS A 37 -3.75 -2.16 9.87
C CYS A 37 -3.91 -1.10 10.96
N GLN A 38 -4.62 -1.37 12.06
CA GLN A 38 -4.75 -0.40 13.16
C GLN A 38 -3.39 -0.04 13.76
N ARG A 39 -2.48 -1.02 13.89
CA ARG A 39 -1.10 -0.76 14.32
C ARG A 39 -0.32 0.10 13.31
N LEU A 40 -0.51 -0.12 12.01
CA LEU A 40 0.12 0.70 10.98
C LEU A 40 -0.31 2.17 11.12
N ARG A 41 -1.60 2.41 11.28
CA ARG A 41 -2.14 3.78 11.51
C ARG A 41 -1.55 4.41 12.78
N SER A 42 -1.43 3.64 13.87
CA SER A 42 -0.78 4.14 15.10
C SER A 42 0.70 4.49 14.92
N MET A 43 1.38 3.88 13.94
CA MET A 43 2.76 4.22 13.55
C MET A 43 2.82 5.38 12.53
N GLY A 44 1.69 5.97 12.17
CA GLY A 44 1.60 7.10 11.25
C GLY A 44 1.30 6.73 9.80
N PHE A 45 1.05 5.46 9.47
CA PHE A 45 0.70 5.07 8.11
C PHE A 45 -0.65 5.65 7.69
N CYS A 46 -0.69 6.23 6.49
CA CYS A 46 -1.90 6.78 5.88
C CYS A 46 -1.85 6.68 4.35
N GLU A 47 -2.98 7.01 3.73
CA GLU A 47 -3.27 6.93 2.30
C GLU A 47 -2.52 7.95 1.42
N THR A 48 -1.66 8.77 2.02
CA THR A 48 -0.76 9.68 1.31
C THR A 48 0.68 9.19 1.29
N MET A 49 0.98 8.05 1.94
CA MET A 49 2.34 7.53 1.98
C MET A 49 2.69 6.75 0.71
N GLU A 50 3.93 6.97 0.24
CA GLU A 50 4.55 6.15 -0.79
C GLU A 50 5.26 4.95 -0.15
N VAL A 51 5.04 3.78 -0.75
CA VAL A 51 5.68 2.52 -0.42
C VAL A 51 6.35 1.94 -1.65
N LYS A 52 7.63 1.56 -1.51
CA LYS A 52 8.38 0.84 -2.54
C LYS A 52 8.56 -0.61 -2.12
N LYS A 53 8.13 -1.55 -2.95
CA LYS A 53 8.35 -2.99 -2.69
C LYS A 53 9.74 -3.38 -3.15
N LEU A 54 10.59 -3.80 -2.21
CA LEU A 54 11.99 -4.14 -2.46
C LEU A 54 12.21 -5.64 -2.70
N SER A 55 11.37 -6.50 -2.10
CA SER A 55 11.44 -7.94 -2.34
C SER A 55 10.08 -8.63 -2.13
N ASN A 56 9.94 -9.82 -2.71
CA ASN A 56 8.73 -10.64 -2.62
C ASN A 56 9.08 -12.07 -2.17
N GLY A 57 9.51 -12.21 -0.91
CA GLY A 57 9.83 -13.50 -0.30
C GLY A 57 8.77 -13.99 0.69
N ARG A 58 9.17 -14.79 1.68
CA ARG A 58 8.32 -15.17 2.83
C ARG A 58 7.83 -13.93 3.60
N THR A 59 8.68 -12.91 3.64
CA THR A 59 8.39 -11.59 4.16
C THR A 59 8.64 -10.59 3.04
N LEU A 60 7.74 -9.62 2.89
CA LEU A 60 7.90 -8.53 1.95
C LEU A 60 8.80 -7.49 2.58
N LEU A 61 9.88 -7.13 1.90
CA LEU A 61 10.68 -5.97 2.29
C LEU A 61 10.15 -4.76 1.54
N CYS A 62 9.81 -3.72 2.27
CA CYS A 62 9.31 -2.47 1.73
C CYS A 62 10.14 -1.29 2.24
N SER A 63 10.18 -0.20 1.48
CA SER A 63 10.62 1.11 1.96
C SER A 63 9.41 2.01 2.06
N VAL A 64 9.19 2.66 3.21
CA VAL A 64 8.12 3.62 3.44
C VAL A 64 8.75 4.88 4.02
N CYS A 65 8.62 6.01 3.32
CA CYS A 65 9.28 7.27 3.71
C CYS A 65 10.79 7.09 4.02
N GLY A 66 11.48 6.25 3.25
CA GLY A 66 12.91 5.93 3.44
C GLY A 66 13.23 4.90 4.54
N THR A 67 12.25 4.48 5.34
CA THR A 67 12.42 3.45 6.37
C THR A 67 12.17 2.06 5.79
N LYS A 68 13.10 1.13 6.01
CA LYS A 68 12.95 -0.27 5.58
C LYS A 68 12.12 -1.06 6.57
N MET A 69 11.10 -1.76 6.07
CA MET A 69 10.17 -2.52 6.89
C MET A 69 9.94 -3.90 6.31
N ALA A 70 9.86 -4.88 7.21
CA ALA A 70 9.55 -6.26 6.87
C ALA A 70 8.08 -6.52 7.21
N LEU A 71 7.26 -6.79 6.19
CA LEU A 71 5.83 -7.05 6.33
C LEU A 71 5.55 -8.51 6.01
N ASN A 72 4.80 -9.20 6.88
CA ASN A 72 4.30 -10.52 6.52
C ASN A 72 3.23 -10.40 5.42
N ARG A 73 3.00 -11.50 4.70
CA ARG A 73 2.04 -11.54 3.58
C ARG A 73 0.61 -11.18 4.02
N LYS A 74 0.16 -11.68 5.16
CA LYS A 74 -1.20 -11.41 5.69
C LYS A 74 -1.47 -9.92 5.93
N LEU A 75 -0.47 -9.17 6.38
CA LEU A 75 -0.58 -7.72 6.55
C LEU A 75 -0.50 -7.01 5.18
N ALA A 76 0.36 -7.48 4.28
CA ALA A 76 0.46 -6.92 2.93
C ALA A 76 -0.81 -7.14 2.09
N ASP A 77 -1.56 -8.22 2.32
CA ASP A 77 -2.87 -8.48 1.69
C ASP A 77 -3.96 -7.49 2.15
N GLN A 78 -3.75 -6.83 3.28
CA GLN A 78 -4.67 -5.87 3.90
C GLN A 78 -4.39 -4.41 3.49
N ILE A 79 -3.28 -4.16 2.80
CA ILE A 79 -2.87 -2.83 2.34
C ILE A 79 -3.15 -2.75 0.85
N LEU A 80 -4.10 -1.91 0.46
CA LEU A 80 -4.34 -1.59 -0.95
C LEU A 80 -3.44 -0.44 -1.36
N VAL A 81 -2.91 -0.56 -2.58
CA VAL A 81 -2.00 0.41 -3.18
C VAL A 81 -2.36 0.65 -4.64
N CYS A 82 -2.04 1.85 -5.12
CA CYS A 82 -2.13 2.23 -6.52
C CYS A 82 -0.75 2.69 -7.01
N PRO A 83 -0.44 2.64 -8.31
CA PRO A 83 0.79 3.24 -8.85
C PRO A 83 0.96 4.68 -8.35
N ALA A 84 2.18 5.03 -7.92
CA ALA A 84 2.53 6.39 -7.48
C ALA A 84 2.88 7.30 -8.67
#